data_AF-A0A6I1FEA8-F1
#
_entry.id   AF-A0A6I1FEA8-F1
#
_cell.length_a   1.000
_cell.length_b   1.000
_cell.length_c   1.000
_cell.angle_alpha   90.00
_cell.angle_beta   90.00
_cell.angle_gamma   90.00
#
_symmetry.space_group_name_H-M   'P 1'
#
loop_
_entity.id
_entity.type
_entity.pdbx_description
1 polymer ?
#
loop_
_entity_poly.entity_id
_entity_poly.type
_entity_poly.pdbx_seq_one_letter_code
_entity_poly.pdbx_strand_id
1 'polypeptide(L)' 'MGNKLFQEAKIFVDQAVTSATNENIAIAKNSLSSAFANSTLAEQKQLNEMQKRLRQIEQSTQRNEYS' A
#
# COMPACT_ATOMS: atom_id res chain seq x y z
N MET A 1 -5.51 21.51 -0.68
CA MET A 1 -4.90 20.86 0.49
C MET A 1 -4.90 19.37 0.24
N GLY A 2 -3.81 18.84 -0.32
CA GLY A 2 -3.70 17.41 -0.62
C GLY A 2 -3.64 16.59 0.65
N ASN A 3 -4.38 15.49 0.70
CA ASN A 3 -4.40 14.59 1.83
C ASN A 3 -2.99 14.02 2.07
N LYS A 4 -2.33 14.44 3.15
CA LYS A 4 -0.96 13.99 3.48
C LYS A 4 -0.89 12.47 3.63
N LEU A 5 -1.92 11.87 4.24
CA LEU A 5 -1.99 10.42 4.42
C LEU A 5 -2.09 9.70 3.07
N PHE A 6 -2.81 10.27 2.10
CA PHE A 6 -2.87 9.72 0.75
C PHE A 6 -1.48 9.73 0.07
N GLN A 7 -0.74 10.83 0.22
CA GLN A 7 0.61 10.94 -0.35
C GLN A 7 1.58 9.97 0.31
N GLU A 8 1.55 9.86 1.64
CA GLU A 8 2.34 8.89 2.41
C GLU A 8 2.02 7.45 1.98
N ALA A 9 0.74 7.10 1.90
CA ALA A 9 0.33 5.76 1.48
C ALA A 9 0.85 5.42 0.09
N LYS A 10 0.83 6.38 -0.84
CA LYS A 10 1.42 6.19 -2.18
C LYS A 10 2.93 5.94 -2.11
N ILE A 11 3.67 6.73 -1.33
CA ILE A 11 5.13 6.58 -1.17
C ILE A 11 5.46 5.19 -0.63
N PHE A 12 4.78 4.74 0.42
CA PHE A 12 5.04 3.42 1.01
C PHE A 12 4.67 2.28 0.07
N VAL A 13 3.60 2.41 -0.73
CA VAL A 13 3.26 1.41 -1.76
C VAL A 13 4.34 1.36 -2.83
N ASP A 14 4.84 2.50 -3.30
CA ASP A 14 5.92 2.54 -4.30
C ASP A 14 7.22 1.92 -3.73
N GLN A 15 7.52 2.12 -2.44
CA GLN A 15 8.63 1.46 -1.75
C GLN A 15 8.42 -0.06 -1.63
N ALA A 16 7.22 -0.50 -1.27
CA ALA A 16 6.89 -1.92 -1.19
C ALA A 16 6.96 -2.62 -2.55
N VAL A 17 6.57 -1.93 -3.64
CA VAL A 17 6.73 -2.42 -5.02
C VAL A 17 8.22 -2.61 -5.36
N THR A 18 9.07 -1.69 -4.92
CA THR A 18 10.49 -1.68 -5.28
C THR A 18 11.28 -2.71 -4.48
N SER A 19 11.07 -2.79 -3.17
CA SER A 19 11.86 -3.65 -2.28
C SER A 19 11.24 -5.03 -2.08
N ALA A 20 9.91 -5.17 -2.26
CA ALA A 20 9.15 -6.40 -2.06
C ALA A 20 9.40 -7.11 -0.70
N THR A 21 9.79 -6.37 0.33
CA THR A 21 10.03 -6.91 1.68
C THR A 21 8.74 -6.94 2.50
N ASN A 22 8.61 -7.95 3.37
CA ASN A 22 7.46 -8.09 4.28
C ASN A 22 7.27 -6.85 5.18
N GLU A 23 8.35 -6.20 5.60
CA GLU A 23 8.33 -4.95 6.38
C GLU A 23 7.70 -3.79 5.61
N ASN A 24 8.18 -3.50 4.39
CA ASN A 24 7.66 -2.39 3.59
C ASN A 24 6.20 -2.63 3.21
N ILE A 25 5.81 -3.88 2.98
CA ILE A 25 4.41 -4.26 2.74
C ILE A 25 3.55 -3.97 3.97
N ALA A 26 4.01 -4.31 5.18
CA ALA A 26 3.28 -4.04 6.42
C ALA A 26 3.10 -2.54 6.67
N ILE A 27 4.16 -1.74 6.46
CA ILE A 27 4.12 -0.27 6.58
C ILE A 27 3.11 0.31 5.58
N ALA A 28 3.18 -0.11 4.32
CA ALA A 28 2.25 0.35 3.28
C ALA A 28 0.79 -0.01 3.60
N LYS A 29 0.51 -1.20 4.15
CA LYS A 29 -0.85 -1.60 4.60
C LYS A 29 -1.37 -0.69 5.70
N ASN A 30 -0.54 -0.39 6.70
CA ASN A 30 -0.93 0.49 7.80
C ASN A 30 -1.24 1.91 7.29
N SER A 31 -0.35 2.47 6.46
CA SER A 31 -0.54 3.80 5.88
C SER A 31 -1.78 3.87 4.98
N LEU A 32 -2.03 2.86 4.15
CA LEU A 32 -3.25 2.77 3.33
C LEU A 32 -4.53 2.73 4.18
N SER A 33 -4.52 2.02 5.30
CA SER A 33 -5.67 1.98 6.23
C SER A 33 -5.94 3.36 6.84
N SER A 34 -4.89 4.04 7.31
CA SER A 34 -4.99 5.39 7.88
C SER A 34 -5.44 6.41 6.84
N ALA A 35 -4.92 6.33 5.62
CA ALA A 35 -5.33 7.16 4.50
C ALA A 35 -6.79 6.92 4.14
N PHE A 36 -7.24 5.66 4.08
CA PHE A 36 -8.60 5.31 3.68
C PHE A 36 -9.64 5.87 4.65
N ALA A 37 -9.39 5.77 5.96
CA ALA A 37 -10.26 6.31 7.00
C ALA A 37 -10.41 7.84 6.94
N ASN A 38 -9.41 8.55 6.41
CA ASN A 38 -9.36 10.01 6.34
C ASN A 38 -9.48 10.55 4.91
N SER A 39 -9.97 9.75 3.96
CA SER A 39 -10.05 10.09 2.54
C SER A 39 -11.48 10.30 2.07
N THR A 40 -11.62 11.13 1.03
CA THR A 40 -12.87 11.28 0.29
C THR A 40 -13.22 10.01 -0.49
N LEU A 41 -14.46 9.87 -0.95
CA LEU A 41 -14.89 8.75 -1.81
C LEU A 41 -14.03 8.59 -3.08
N ALA A 42 -13.56 9.70 -3.65
CA ALA A 42 -12.69 9.67 -4.83
C ALA A 42 -11.30 9.10 -4.49
N GLU A 43 -10.70 9.57 -3.41
CA GLU A 43 -9.39 9.09 -2.92
C GLU A 43 -9.47 7.64 -2.44
N GLN A 44 -10.57 7.23 -1.78
CA GLN A 44 -10.79 5.85 -1.37
C GLN A 44 -10.78 4.87 -2.56
N LYS A 45 -11.31 5.27 -3.73
CA LYS A 45 -11.21 4.44 -4.94
C LYS A 45 -9.75 4.25 -5.35
N GLN A 46 -8.95 5.31 -5.34
CA GLN A 46 -7.52 5.23 -5.68
C GLN A 46 -6.74 4.39 -4.66
N LEU A 47 -7.02 4.55 -3.36
CA LEU A 47 -6.41 3.76 -2.28
C LEU A 47 -6.78 2.28 -2.40
N ASN A 48 -8.00 1.95 -2.82
CA ASN A 48 -8.41 0.56 -3.02
C ASN A 48 -7.62 -0.12 -4.16
N GLU A 49 -7.34 0.61 -5.24
CA GLU A 49 -6.45 0.10 -6.31
C GLU A 49 -5.02 -0.13 -5.81
N MET A 50 -4.50 0.78 -4.97
CA MET A 50 -3.18 0.61 -4.34
C MET A 50 -3.15 -0.62 -3.42
N GLN A 51 -4.21 -0.85 -2.62
CA GLN A 51 -4.33 -2.04 -1.77
C GLN A 51 -4.34 -3.34 -2.60
N LYS A 52 -5.01 -3.35 -3.76
CA LYS A 52 -4.99 -4.52 -4.66
C LYS A 52 -3.59 -4.81 -5.17
N ARG A 53 -2.86 -3.79 -5.62
CA ARG A 53 -1.47 -3.91 -6.09
C ARG A 53 -0.56 -4.43 -4.98
N LEU A 54 -0.71 -3.90 -3.77
CA LEU A 54 0.08 -4.32 -2.61
C LEU A 54 -0.16 -5.79 -2.24
N ARG A 55 -1.41 -6.27 -2.31
CA ARG A 55 -1.74 -7.69 -2.09
C ARG A 55 -1.08 -8.62 -3.12
N GLN A 56 -0.97 -8.20 -4.38
CA GLN A 56 -0.29 -8.99 -5.41
C GLN A 56 1.20 -9.15 -5.10
N ILE A 57 1.84 -8.07 -4.64
CA ILE A 57 3.25 -8.10 -4.23
C ILE A 57 3.42 -9.01 -3.01
N GLU A 58 2.58 -8.85 -1.99
CA GLU A 58 2.57 -9.70 -0.79
C GLU A 58 2.47 -11.19 -1.14
N GLN A 59 1.57 -11.56 -2.04
CA GLN A 59 1.43 -12.94 -2.51
C GLN A 59 2.67 -13.43 -3.27
N SER A 60 3.31 -12.56 -4.06
CA SER A 60 4.54 -12.92 -4.78
C SER A 60 5.74 -13.09 -3.86
N THR A 61 5.92 -12.20 -2.87
CA THR A 61 6.96 -12.31 -1.85
C THR A 61 6.80 -13.61 -1.06
N GLN A 62 5.59 -13.92 -0.61
CA GLN A 62 5.30 -15.14 0.16
C GLN A 62 5.55 -16.42 -0.64
N ARG A 63 5.39 -16.42 -1.97
CA ARG A 63 5.70 -17.59 -2.80
C ARG A 63 7.21 -17.85 -2.95
N ASN A 64 8.02 -16.79 -2.94
CA ASN A 64 9.46 -16.90 -3.12
C ASN A 64 10.19 -17.40 -1.86
N GLU A 65 9.58 -17.29 -0.67
CA GLU A 65 10.20 -17.77 0.57
C GLU A 65 10.10 -19.31 0.77
N TYR A 66 9.43 -20.03 -0.14
CA TYR A 66 9.25 -21.49 -0.08
C TYR A 66 9.77 -22.26 -1.31
N SER A 67 10.53 -21.62 -2.22
CA SER A 67 11.18 -22.27 -3.38
C SER A 67 12.69 -22.31 -3.21
#